data_AF-A0A8E2RZN4-F1
#
_entry.id   AF-A0A8E2RZN4-F1
#
_cell.length_a   1.000
_cell.length_b   1.000
_cell.length_c   1.000
_cell.angle_alpha   90.00
_cell.angle_beta   90.00
_cell.angle_gamma   90.00
#
_symmetry.space_group_name_H-M   'P 1'
#
loop_
_entity.id
_entity.type
_entity.pdbx_description
1 polymer ?
#
loop_
_entity_poly.entity_id
_entity_poly.type
_entity_poly.pdbx_seq_one_letter_code
_entity_poly.pdbx_strand_id
1 'polypeptide(L)'
;MPPFLTDAELRRIAEPLRQPAAIMRWFRRAGFEVKKKPNGMPLVSRAHFEQVMCGRAVASDIDRGTGDCSPDTAALLQRFARSNKKKKAN
;
A
#
# COMPACT_ATOMS: atom_id res chain seq x y z
N MET A 1 4.37 14.16 -22.86
CA MET A 1 3.80 12.82 -22.61
C MET A 1 2.42 12.97 -22.00
N PRO A 2 1.45 12.09 -22.31
CA PRO A 2 0.17 12.10 -21.63
C PRO A 2 0.36 11.82 -20.12
N PRO A 3 -0.46 12.43 -19.25
CA PRO A 3 -0.34 12.25 -17.79
C PRO A 3 -0.77 10.84 -17.32
N PHE A 4 -1.26 10.00 -18.22
CA PHE A 4 -1.72 8.64 -17.98
C PHE A 4 -1.04 7.64 -18.93
N LEU A 5 -1.02 6.37 -18.54
CA LEU A 5 -0.56 5.29 -19.41
C LEU A 5 -1.54 5.07 -20.56
N THR A 6 -1.00 5.04 -21.78
CA THR A 6 -1.77 4.77 -22.99
C THR A 6 -2.17 3.30 -23.06
N ASP A 7 -3.18 2.96 -23.86
CA ASP A 7 -3.65 1.58 -23.99
C ASP A 7 -2.58 0.64 -24.56
N ALA A 8 -1.70 1.15 -25.43
CA ALA A 8 -0.58 0.38 -25.97
C ALA A 8 0.44 0.03 -24.87
N GLU A 9 0.76 0.98 -24.00
CA GLU A 9 1.68 0.76 -22.87
C GLU A 9 1.09 -0.21 -21.86
N LEU A 10 -0.20 -0.06 -21.54
CA LEU A 10 -0.91 -0.97 -20.63
C LEU A 10 -0.92 -2.41 -21.15
N ARG A 11 -1.10 -2.61 -22.47
CA ARG A 11 -1.03 -3.93 -23.10
C ARG A 11 0.38 -4.51 -23.07
N ARG A 12 1.40 -3.69 -23.32
CA ARG A 12 2.80 -4.11 -23.27
C ARG A 12 3.22 -4.54 -21.86
N ILE A 13 2.75 -3.83 -20.83
CA ILE A 13 3.04 -4.17 -19.43
C ILE A 13 2.35 -5.48 -19.04
N ALA A 14 1.12 -5.70 -19.53
CA ALA A 14 0.31 -6.85 -19.14
C ALA A 14 0.45 -8.07 -20.08
N GLU A 15 1.41 -8.08 -21.01
CA GLU A 15 1.63 -9.20 -21.92
C GLU A 15 1.91 -10.50 -21.12
N PRO A 16 1.28 -11.65 -21.44
CA PRO A 16 0.49 -12.01 -22.63
C PRO A 16 -1.03 -11.75 -22.56
N LEU A 17 -1.53 -11.04 -21.54
CA LEU A 17 -2.97 -10.86 -21.33
C LEU A 17 -3.60 -9.98 -22.42
N ARG A 18 -4.55 -10.55 -23.18
CA ARG A 18 -5.28 -9.83 -24.25
C ARG A 18 -6.63 -9.26 -23.80
N GLN A 19 -7.26 -9.87 -22.81
CA GLN A 19 -8.59 -9.46 -22.36
C GLN A 19 -8.51 -8.20 -21.47
N PRO A 20 -9.21 -7.09 -21.79
CA PRO A 20 -9.16 -5.86 -20.99
C PRO A 20 -9.53 -6.07 -19.52
N ALA A 21 -10.51 -6.94 -19.25
CA ALA A 21 -10.90 -7.30 -17.89
C ALA A 21 -9.78 -8.05 -17.14
N ALA A 22 -9.02 -8.91 -17.81
CA ALA A 22 -7.88 -9.60 -17.22
C ALA A 22 -6.74 -8.63 -16.91
N ILE A 23 -6.46 -7.69 -17.83
CA ILE A 23 -5.49 -6.61 -17.64
C ILE A 23 -5.87 -5.79 -16.41
N MET A 24 -7.14 -5.36 -16.29
CA MET A 24 -7.63 -4.62 -15.11
C MET A 24 -7.43 -5.40 -13.81
N ARG A 25 -7.76 -6.69 -13.78
CA ARG A 25 -7.58 -7.55 -12.59
C ARG A 25 -6.12 -7.68 -12.20
N TRP A 26 -5.24 -7.81 -13.18
CA TRP A 26 -3.79 -7.89 -12.96
C TRP A 26 -3.26 -6.60 -12.33
N PHE A 27 -3.60 -5.43 -12.90
CA PHE A 27 -3.16 -4.14 -12.34
C PHE A 27 -3.65 -3.92 -10.90
N ARG A 28 -4.90 -4.30 -10.58
CA ARG A 28 -5.41 -4.24 -9.20
C ARG A 28 -4.62 -5.14 -8.25
N ARG A 29 -4.31 -6.37 -8.68
CA ARG A 29 -3.53 -7.32 -7.87
C ARG A 29 -2.08 -6.90 -7.69
N ALA A 30 -1.52 -6.20 -8.66
CA ALA A 30 -0.18 -5.64 -8.58
C ALA A 30 -0.09 -4.39 -7.68
N GLY A 31 -1.20 -3.94 -7.09
CA GLY A 31 -1.22 -2.82 -6.13
C GLY A 31 -1.38 -1.45 -6.77
N PHE A 32 -1.72 -1.38 -8.07
CA PHE A 32 -1.99 -0.09 -8.71
C PHE A 32 -3.41 0.38 -8.42
N GLU A 33 -3.56 1.65 -8.05
CA GLU A 33 -4.86 2.32 -8.06
C GLU A 33 -5.31 2.49 -9.51
N VAL A 34 -6.38 1.79 -9.89
CA VAL A 34 -6.89 1.79 -11.27
C VAL A 34 -8.36 2.15 -11.34
N LYS A 35 -8.67 3.14 -12.18
CA LYS A 35 -10.05 3.47 -12.58
C LYS A 35 -10.40 2.75 -13.89
N LYS A 36 -11.68 2.52 -14.16
CA LYS A 36 -12.13 1.85 -15.40
C LYS A 36 -12.45 2.89 -16.47
N LYS A 37 -11.84 2.76 -17.66
CA LYS A 37 -12.21 3.55 -18.85
C LYS A 37 -13.45 2.97 -19.55
N PRO A 38 -14.14 3.75 -20.40
CA PRO A 38 -15.29 3.25 -21.17
C PRO A 38 -14.96 2.04 -22.05
N ASN A 39 -13.73 1.95 -22.57
CA ASN A 39 -13.24 0.82 -23.36
C ASN A 39 -12.88 -0.44 -22.53
N GLY A 40 -13.05 -0.39 -21.21
CA GLY A 40 -12.75 -1.51 -20.29
C GLY A 40 -11.28 -1.63 -19.88
N MET A 41 -10.38 -0.80 -20.42
CA MET A 41 -8.97 -0.77 -20.00
C MET A 41 -8.80 -0.03 -18.66
N PRO A 42 -7.76 -0.38 -17.88
CA PRO A 42 -7.42 0.40 -16.69
C PRO A 42 -6.95 1.81 -17.05
N LEU A 43 -7.30 2.78 -16.22
CA LEU A 43 -6.76 4.13 -16.22
C LEU A 43 -5.74 4.22 -15.08
N VAL A 44 -4.48 4.47 -15.44
CA VAL A 44 -3.36 4.56 -14.49
C VAL A 44 -2.64 5.88 -14.76
N SER A 45 -2.44 6.68 -13.71
CA SER A 45 -1.59 7.88 -13.79
C SER A 45 -0.13 7.45 -13.99
N ARG A 46 0.57 8.13 -14.90
CA ARG A 46 1.99 7.84 -15.14
C ARG A 46 2.84 8.11 -13.89
N ALA A 47 2.57 9.21 -13.19
CA ALA A 47 3.27 9.56 -11.94
C ALA A 47 3.06 8.49 -10.85
N HIS A 48 1.85 7.96 -10.73
CA HIS A 48 1.54 6.88 -9.78
C HIS A 48 2.27 5.58 -10.15
N PHE A 49 2.32 5.24 -11.45
CA PHE A 49 3.06 4.08 -11.92
C PHE A 49 4.56 4.18 -11.60
N GLU A 50 5.18 5.32 -11.89
CA GLU A 50 6.59 5.58 -11.58
C GLU A 50 6.86 5.53 -10.08
N GLN A 51 5.97 6.09 -9.26
CA GLN A 51 6.09 6.04 -7.80
C GLN A 51 6.11 4.59 -7.28
N VAL A 52 5.14 3.78 -7.69
CA VAL A 52 5.04 2.36 -7.28
C VAL A 52 6.25 1.56 -7.78
N MET A 53 6.68 1.76 -9.02
CA MET A 53 7.78 1.01 -9.62
C MET A 53 9.16 1.42 -9.10
N CYS A 54 9.38 2.69 -8.75
CA CYS A 54 10.64 3.17 -8.15
C CYS A 54 10.82 2.73 -6.68
N GLY A 55 9.93 1.89 -6.15
CA GLY A 55 10.01 1.39 -4.76
C GLY A 55 9.70 2.46 -3.71
N ARG A 56 9.25 3.66 -4.14
CA ARG A 56 8.65 4.64 -3.24
C ARG A 56 7.26 4.14 -2.97
N ALA A 57 7.14 3.21 -2.01
CA ALA A 57 5.87 2.75 -1.52
C ALA A 57 4.94 3.95 -1.41
N VAL A 58 3.89 3.97 -2.23
CA VAL A 58 2.70 4.75 -1.91
C VAL A 58 2.38 4.32 -0.49
N ALA A 59 2.45 5.27 0.44
CA ALA A 59 1.82 5.08 1.73
C ALA A 59 0.37 4.76 1.39
N SER A 60 0.06 3.47 1.34
CA SER A 60 -1.30 3.01 1.21
C SER A 60 -1.91 3.41 2.54
N ASP A 61 -2.46 4.62 2.59
CA ASP A 61 -3.42 5.05 3.58
C ASP A 61 -4.70 4.23 3.37
N ILE A 62 -4.57 2.92 3.52
CA ILE A 62 -5.62 2.04 3.98
C ILE A 62 -5.29 1.84 5.46
N ASP A 63 -5.44 2.93 6.22
CA ASP A 63 -5.67 2.87 7.66
C ASP A 63 -7.12 2.36 7.83
N ARG A 64 -7.35 1.05 7.84
CA ARG A 64 -7.06 0.08 8.90
C ARG A 64 -7.85 0.42 10.17
N GLY A 65 -9.06 -0.14 10.24
CA GLY A 65 -9.69 -0.48 11.53
C GLY A 65 -8.92 -1.60 12.24
N THR A 66 -7.61 -1.42 12.47
CA THR A 66 -6.85 -2.20 13.44
C THR A 66 -6.91 -1.41 14.73
N GLY A 67 -7.85 -1.80 15.58
CA GLY A 67 -7.88 -1.32 16.96
C GLY A 67 -6.47 -1.41 17.55
N ASP A 68 -6.13 -0.38 18.29
CA ASP A 68 -4.85 -0.12 18.90
C ASP A 68 -4.34 -1.34 19.71
N CYS A 69 -3.68 -2.29 19.05
CA CYS A 69 -2.75 -3.21 19.72
C CYS A 69 -1.42 -2.48 19.94
N SER A 70 -1.47 -1.26 20.45
CA SER A 70 -0.30 -0.63 21.04
C SER A 70 -0.09 -1.29 22.41
N PRO A 71 1.06 -1.93 22.67
CA PRO A 71 1.31 -2.48 23.99
C PRO A 71 1.26 -1.34 25.02
N ASP A 72 0.59 -1.56 26.15
CA ASP A 72 0.48 -0.56 27.23
C ASP A 72 1.86 -0.23 27.81
N THR A 73 2.46 0.84 27.27
CA THR A 73 3.78 1.32 27.65
C THR A 73 3.80 1.88 29.08
N ALA A 74 2.66 2.38 29.56
CA ALA A 74 2.53 2.90 30.91
C ALA A 74 2.60 1.77 31.95
N ALA A 75 1.90 0.65 31.69
CA ALA A 75 1.96 -0.53 32.56
C ALA A 75 3.38 -1.13 32.63
N LEU A 76 4.10 -1.17 31.49
CA LEU A 76 5.48 -1.64 31.44
C LEU A 76 6.39 -0.83 32.37
N LEU A 77 6.33 0.51 32.28
CA LEU A 77 7.15 1.42 33.09
C LEU A 77 6.85 1.28 34.60
N GLN A 78 5.58 1.14 34.98
CA GLN A 78 5.19 0.94 36.37
C GLN A 78 5.77 -0.36 36.96
N ARG A 79 5.81 -1.44 36.18
CA ARG A 79 6.36 -2.73 36.64
C ARG A 79 7.85 -2.64 36.97
N PHE A 80 8.63 -1.93 36.15
CA PHE A 80 10.06 -1.75 36.40
C PHE A 80 10.36 -0.77 37.55
N ALA A 81 9.56 0.29 37.70
CA ALA A 81 9.69 1.21 38.84
C ALA A 81 9.48 0.52 40.20
N ARG A 82 8.53 -0.44 40.29
CA ARG A 82 8.31 -1.26 41.50
C ARG A 82 9.51 -2.14 41.85
N SER A 83 10.23 -2.65 40.86
CA SER A 83 11.41 -3.50 41.07
C SER A 83 12.57 -2.72 41.69
N ASN A 84 12.81 -1.48 41.23
CA ASN A 84 13.87 -0.64 41.78
C ASN A 84 13.61 -0.16 43.22
N LYS A 85 12.34 0.05 43.60
CA LYS A 85 12.00 0.47 44.96
C LYS A 85 12.30 -0.61 46.01
N LYS A 86 12.21 -1.90 45.65
CA LYS A 86 12.57 -3.01 46.54
C LYS A 86 14.07 -3.15 46.81
N LYS A 87 14.93 -2.67 45.90
CA LYS A 87 16.39 -2.64 46.09
C LYS A 87 16.90 -1.51 46.98
N LYS A 88 16.08 -0.48 47.25
CA LYS A 88 16.45 0.72 48.01
C LYS A 88 16.00 0.66 49.48
N ALA A 89 15.34 -0.42 49.89
CA ALA A 89 14.76 -0.61 51.22
C ALA A 89 15.39 -1.78 52.00
N ASN A 90 16.63 -2.16 51.64
CA ASN A 90 17.49 -3.05 52.42
C ASN A 90 18.86 -2.39 52.57
#